data_AF-A0A7I7RRD8-F1
#
_entry.id   AF-A0A7I7RRD8-F1
#
_cell.length_a   1.000
_cell.length_b   1.000
_cell.length_c   1.000
_cell.angle_alpha   90.00
_cell.angle_beta   90.00
_cell.angle_gamma   90.00
#
_symmetry.space_group_name_H-M   'P 1'
#
loop_
_entity.id
_entity.type
_entity.pdbx_description
1 polymer ?
#
loop_
_entity_poly.entity_id
_entity_poly.type
_entity_poly.pdbx_seq_one_letter_code
_entity_poly.pdbx_strand_id
1 'polypeptide(L)'
;MTVSWSLTITSPCRMATTMGSADDHEAAVTKVLAAAQEAIDDARVTAAPAARYELRAAGEPVAIVQTGADEDGNPDHVSTRELIQRIEWQRYLSAAPY
;
A
#
# COMPACT_ATOMS: atom_id res chain seq x y z
N MET A 1 -8.96 19.77 9.11
CA MET A 1 -8.91 20.00 7.65
C MET A 1 -8.71 18.64 7.03
N THR A 2 -9.56 18.19 6.12
CA THR A 2 -9.42 16.84 5.56
C THR A 2 -8.23 16.75 4.60
N VAL A 3 -7.45 15.68 4.73
CA VAL A 3 -6.27 15.38 3.91
C VAL A 3 -6.61 14.27 2.92
N SER A 4 -6.22 14.44 1.65
CA SER A 4 -6.43 13.43 0.62
C SER A 4 -5.40 12.30 0.70
N TRP A 5 -5.81 11.08 0.36
CA TRP A 5 -4.92 9.95 0.13
C TRP A 5 -5.18 9.30 -1.22
N SER A 6 -4.17 8.64 -1.80
CA SER A 6 -4.31 7.92 -3.05
C SER A 6 -3.41 6.68 -3.09
N LEU A 7 -3.95 5.58 -3.58
CA LEU A 7 -3.25 4.36 -3.93
C LEU A 7 -3.28 4.18 -5.45
N THR A 8 -2.12 4.14 -6.09
CA THR A 8 -2.00 3.79 -7.50
C THR A 8 -1.38 2.40 -7.63
N ILE A 9 -2.03 1.53 -8.38
CA ILE A 9 -1.61 0.16 -8.66
C ILE A 9 -1.29 0.07 -10.14
N THR A 10 -0.04 -0.26 -10.46
CA THR A 10 0.43 -0.46 -11.84
C THR A 10 0.84 -1.90 -12.01
N SER A 11 0.06 -2.63 -12.81
CA SER A 11 0.32 -4.01 -13.24
C SER A 11 0.62 -4.04 -14.74
N PRO A 12 1.18 -5.15 -15.29
CA PRO A 12 1.53 -5.23 -16.71
C PRO A 12 0.37 -4.94 -17.66
N CYS A 13 -0.86 -5.24 -17.25
CA CYS A 13 -2.04 -5.13 -18.11
C CYS A 13 -2.95 -3.95 -17.74
N ARG A 14 -2.74 -3.31 -16.57
CA ARG A 14 -3.68 -2.32 -16.04
C ARG A 14 -3.01 -1.37 -15.05
N MET A 15 -3.40 -0.10 -15.14
CA MET A 15 -3.20 0.90 -14.10
C MET A 15 -4.55 1.25 -13.47
N ALA A 16 -4.61 1.30 -12.14
CA ALA A 16 -5.79 1.69 -11.39
C ALA A 16 -5.38 2.64 -10.26
N THR A 17 -6.22 3.62 -9.96
CA THR A 17 -6.00 4.56 -8.86
C THR A 17 -7.25 4.65 -7.99
N THR A 18 -7.07 4.40 -6.70
CA THR A 18 -8.09 4.56 -5.65
C THR A 18 -7.73 5.79 -4.83
N MET A 19 -8.71 6.65 -4.54
CA MET A 19 -8.50 7.90 -3.79
C MET A 19 -9.55 8.05 -2.70
N GLY A 20 -9.18 8.76 -1.64
CA GLY A 20 -10.11 9.12 -0.57
C GLY A 20 -9.62 10.31 0.24
N SER A 21 -10.30 10.58 1.35
CA SER A 21 -9.98 11.66 2.28
C SER A 21 -9.95 11.10 3.71
N ALA A 22 -9.22 11.77 4.61
CA ALA A 22 -9.17 11.50 6.05
C ALA A 22 -9.07 12.81 6.84
N ASP A 23 -9.25 12.77 8.16
CA ASP A 23 -9.34 13.96 9.02
C ASP A 23 -8.01 14.73 9.17
N ASP A 24 -6.89 14.03 9.06
CA ASP A 24 -5.52 14.53 9.19
C ASP A 24 -4.53 13.64 8.42
N HIS A 25 -3.24 14.01 8.43
CA HIS A 25 -2.20 13.32 7.66
C HIS A 25 -1.95 11.88 8.16
N GLU A 26 -1.92 11.66 9.48
CA GLU A 26 -1.72 10.32 10.05
C GLU A 26 -2.89 9.41 9.66
N ALA A 27 -4.12 9.91 9.80
CA ALA A 27 -5.30 9.19 9.35
C ALA A 27 -5.27 8.88 7.84
N ALA A 28 -4.78 9.81 7.01
CA ALA A 28 -4.62 9.59 5.57
C ALA A 28 -3.57 8.51 5.26
N VAL A 29 -2.46 8.48 6.00
CA VAL A 29 -1.42 7.45 5.92
C VAL A 29 -1.98 6.07 6.30
N THR A 30 -2.71 5.98 7.41
CA THR A 30 -3.36 4.72 7.83
C THR A 30 -4.36 4.23 6.78
N LYS A 31 -5.18 5.12 6.22
CA LYS A 31 -6.16 4.76 5.19
C LYS A 31 -5.50 4.24 3.92
N VAL A 32 -4.42 4.85 3.44
CA VAL A 32 -3.74 4.38 2.23
C VAL A 32 -2.99 3.06 2.44
N LEU A 33 -2.44 2.83 3.65
CA LEU A 33 -1.83 1.54 4.01
C LEU A 33 -2.88 0.43 4.07
N ALA A 34 -4.04 0.68 4.68
CA ALA A 34 -5.15 -0.27 4.71
C ALA A 34 -5.65 -0.59 3.30
N ALA A 35 -5.86 0.41 2.46
CA ALA A 35 -6.27 0.22 1.07
C ALA A 35 -5.24 -0.61 0.26
N ALA A 36 -3.95 -0.44 0.53
CA ALA A 36 -2.91 -1.25 -0.09
C ALA A 36 -2.95 -2.71 0.38
N GLN A 37 -3.19 -2.95 1.68
CA GLN A 37 -3.35 -4.31 2.20
C GLN A 37 -4.56 -5.03 1.59
N GLU A 38 -5.70 -4.33 1.48
CA GLU A 38 -6.90 -4.86 0.83
C GLU A 38 -6.64 -5.19 -0.65
N ALA A 39 -5.96 -4.30 -1.38
CA ALA A 39 -5.63 -4.54 -2.78
C ALA A 39 -4.67 -5.72 -3.00
N ILE A 40 -3.71 -5.92 -2.09
CA ILE A 40 -2.79 -7.07 -2.16
C ILE A 40 -3.53 -8.37 -1.84
N ASP A 41 -4.48 -8.36 -0.89
CA ASP A 41 -5.28 -9.54 -0.56
C ASP A 41 -6.20 -9.93 -1.74
N ASP A 42 -6.84 -8.96 -2.38
CA ASP A 42 -7.62 -9.18 -3.61
C ASP A 42 -6.74 -9.73 -4.76
N ALA A 43 -5.56 -9.14 -4.98
CA ALA A 43 -4.59 -9.61 -5.97
C ALA A 43 -4.14 -11.05 -5.71
N ARG A 44 -3.97 -11.43 -4.43
CA ARG A 44 -3.64 -12.79 -4.01
C ARG A 44 -4.79 -13.76 -4.31
N VAL A 45 -6.03 -13.41 -3.98
CA VAL A 45 -7.22 -14.26 -4.22
C VAL A 45 -7.47 -14.45 -5.72
N THR A 46 -7.23 -13.41 -6.52
CA THR A 46 -7.45 -13.42 -7.97
C THR A 46 -6.25 -13.94 -8.77
N ALA A 47 -5.14 -14.29 -8.12
CA ALA A 47 -3.87 -14.65 -8.75
C ALA A 47 -3.39 -13.60 -9.76
N ALA A 48 -3.56 -12.33 -9.43
CA ALA A 48 -3.14 -11.22 -10.27
C ALA A 48 -1.61 -11.18 -10.43
N PRO A 49 -1.11 -10.67 -11.57
CA PRO A 49 0.32 -10.51 -11.80
C PRO A 49 0.96 -9.54 -10.79
N ALA A 50 2.29 -9.61 -10.67
CA ALA A 50 3.05 -8.67 -9.87
C ALA A 50 2.75 -7.21 -10.26
N ALA A 51 2.57 -6.36 -9.26
CA ALA A 51 2.21 -4.97 -9.43
C ALA A 51 3.08 -4.04 -8.58
N ARG A 52 3.16 -2.78 -9.00
CA ARG A 52 3.71 -1.67 -8.23
C ARG A 52 2.58 -0.90 -7.56
N TYR A 53 2.69 -0.72 -6.25
CA TYR A 53 1.77 0.00 -5.37
C TYR A 53 2.43 1.31 -4.95
N GLU A 54 1.84 2.43 -5.32
CA GLU A 54 2.29 3.78 -4.93
C GLU A 54 1.28 4.39 -3.96
N LEU A 55 1.70 4.60 -2.73
CA LEU A 55 0.87 5.11 -1.65
C LEU A 55 1.22 6.58 -1.43
N ARG A 56 0.20 7.45 -1.41
CA ARG A 56 0.38 8.89 -1.14
C ARG A 56 -0.63 9.39 -0.11
N ALA A 57 -0.20 10.34 0.72
CA ALA A 57 -1.01 11.07 1.68
C ALA A 57 -0.65 12.57 1.59
N ALA A 58 -1.65 13.45 1.55
CA ALA A 58 -1.47 14.89 1.27
C ALA A 58 -0.72 15.20 -0.05
N GLY A 59 -0.69 14.27 -1.01
CA GLY A 59 0.11 14.37 -2.23
C GLY A 59 1.57 13.92 -2.08
N GLU A 60 2.02 13.67 -0.85
CA GLU A 60 3.37 13.21 -0.53
C GLU A 60 3.50 11.68 -0.61
N PRO A 61 4.63 11.14 -1.11
CA PRO A 61 4.84 9.71 -1.17
C PRO A 61 5.03 9.11 0.23
N VAL A 62 4.18 8.15 0.59
CA VAL A 62 4.27 7.40 1.85
C VAL A 62 5.19 6.20 1.67
N ALA A 63 4.96 5.45 0.59
CA ALA A 63 5.73 4.27 0.22
C ALA A 63 5.52 3.94 -1.27
N ILE A 64 6.52 3.30 -1.87
CA ILE A 64 6.40 2.65 -3.18
C ILE A 64 6.84 1.21 -2.97
N VAL A 65 5.94 0.27 -3.24
CA VAL A 65 6.18 -1.16 -3.05
C VAL A 65 5.97 -1.88 -4.37
N GLN A 66 6.87 -2.79 -4.72
CA GLN A 66 6.76 -3.62 -5.91
C GLN A 66 6.71 -5.08 -5.49
N THR A 67 5.70 -5.82 -5.96
CA THR A 67 5.62 -7.26 -5.75
C THR A 67 6.76 -7.95 -6.47
N GLY A 68 7.55 -8.71 -5.71
CA GLY A 68 8.58 -9.59 -6.24
C GLY A 68 8.00 -10.90 -6.74
N ALA A 69 8.89 -11.82 -7.10
CA ALA A 69 8.53 -13.20 -7.37
C ALA A 69 8.97 -14.08 -6.18
N ASP A 70 8.21 -15.14 -5.90
CA ASP A 70 8.58 -16.21 -4.98
C ASP A 70 9.58 -17.18 -5.62
N GLU A 71 9.93 -18.25 -4.89
CA GLU A 71 10.87 -19.28 -5.34
C GLU A 71 10.40 -20.03 -6.60
N ASP A 72 9.10 -20.08 -6.85
CA ASP A 72 8.46 -20.69 -8.01
C ASP A 72 8.31 -19.70 -9.19
N GLY A 73 8.70 -18.43 -9.00
CA GLY A 73 8.58 -17.37 -9.99
C GLY A 73 7.18 -16.73 -10.05
N ASN A 74 6.29 -17.06 -9.10
CA ASN A 74 4.96 -16.46 -9.02
C ASN A 74 5.00 -15.16 -8.21
N PRO A 75 4.06 -14.22 -8.41
CA PRO A 75 4.01 -12.99 -7.63
C PRO A 75 3.89 -13.25 -6.12
N ASP A 76 4.85 -12.76 -5.34
CA ASP A 76 4.88 -12.95 -3.89
C ASP A 76 4.03 -11.88 -3.16
N HIS A 77 2.72 -12.10 -3.19
CA HIS A 77 1.75 -11.22 -2.53
C HIS A 77 1.83 -11.30 -0.99
N VAL A 78 2.32 -12.42 -0.44
CA VAL A 78 2.44 -12.60 1.01
C VAL A 78 3.54 -11.70 1.56
N SER A 79 4.75 -11.78 1.02
CA SER A 79 5.86 -10.92 1.45
C SER A 79 5.57 -9.45 1.16
N THR A 80 4.87 -9.15 0.06
CA THR A 80 4.42 -7.78 -0.25
C THR A 80 3.51 -7.23 0.84
N ARG A 81 2.55 -8.04 1.33
CA ARG A 81 1.64 -7.66 2.42
C ARG A 81 2.40 -7.45 3.74
N GLU A 82 3.32 -8.33 4.07
CA GLU A 82 4.15 -8.22 5.28
C GLU A 82 5.01 -6.96 5.27
N LEU A 83 5.53 -6.57 4.10
CA LEU A 83 6.27 -5.31 3.94
C LEU A 83 5.40 -4.09 4.26
N ILE A 84 4.15 -4.05 3.79
CA ILE A 84 3.22 -2.97 4.10
C ILE A 84 2.92 -2.91 5.60
N GLN A 85 2.69 -4.06 6.26
CA GLN A 85 2.49 -4.11 7.71
C GLN A 85 3.72 -3.62 8.48
N ARG A 86 4.93 -3.94 8.00
CA ARG A 86 6.17 -3.47 8.62
C ARG A 86 6.33 -1.95 8.51
N ILE A 87 5.96 -1.36 7.38
CA ILE A 87 5.95 0.10 7.19
C ILE A 87 4.98 0.76 8.17
N GLU A 88 3.78 0.20 8.32
CA GLU A 88 2.79 0.66 9.29
C GLU A 88 3.35 0.61 10.73
N TRP A 89 3.95 -0.52 11.12
CA TRP A 89 4.53 -0.71 12.45
C TRP A 89 5.70 0.23 12.74
N GLN A 90 6.62 0.43 11.78
CA GLN A 90 7.74 1.36 11.97
C GLN A 90 7.28 2.80 12.11
N ARG A 91 6.21 3.20 11.42
CA ARG A 91 5.60 4.53 11.56
C ARG A 91 4.94 4.69 12.93
N TYR A 92 4.16 3.70 13.37
CA TYR A 92 3.57 3.70 14.71
C TYR A 92 4.64 3.86 15.81
N LEU A 93 5.73 3.09 15.73
CA LEU A 93 6.84 3.19 16.68
C LEU A 93 7.56 4.55 16.64
N SER A 94 7.64 5.20 15.49
CA SER A 94 8.29 6.51 15.35
C SER A 94 7.42 7.66 15.85
N ALA A 95 6.10 7.49 15.87
CA ALA A 95 5.13 8.48 16.35
C ALA A 95 4.85 8.37 17.86
N ALA A 96 5.18 7.24 18.50
CA ALA A 96 5.00 7.06 19.93
C ALA A 96 6.03 7.90 20.74
N PRO A 97 5.58 8.79 21.66
CA PRO A 97 6.50 9.44 22.58
C PRO A 97 7.08 8.41 23.56
N TYR A 98 8.40 8.45 23.73
CA TYR A 98 9.17 7.59 24.65
C TYR A 98 8.77 7.82 26.12
#